data_AF-A0AB35X3Q8-F1
#
_entry.id   AF-A0AB35X3Q8-F1
#
_cell.length_a   1.000
_cell.length_b   1.000
_cell.length_c   1.000
_cell.angle_alpha   90.00
_cell.angle_beta   90.00
_cell.angle_gamma   90.00
#
_symmetry.space_group_name_H-M   'P 1'
#
loop_
_entity.id
_entity.type
_entity.pdbx_description
1 polymer ?
#
loop_
_entity_poly.entity_id
_entity_poly.type
_entity_poly.pdbx_seq_one_letter_code
_entity_poly.pdbx_strand_id
1 'polypeptide(L)'
;MSLNWHFLNDFTDRLYAFICRMEASSENERLILSRVNGNPTIGAGFDLVAGGEPVREAVLKGMGFYFDDDDDDDDGVSHQQAIENRYADRLKRLMEAHVTDVSQYNQILLERRNNTDPAYAALVPVDSRRTEFRFYSDAEVRSVFDSLWINVYRNRVLNLLPADSGSNTTLINSKEIIVLASLGWNNADLIGPSLREAIRQGNRAEAWFEIRYNSNSIRQSANIRAGIAKRRFMESQVFGLYDNPQEVSAAEAKNIFRMLQNHRQKIMEYETEFGHAPDTDSPTNDRIAAANHDYTTIIDLAQNVSGQEVSDLTTMS
;
A
#
# COMPACT_ATOMS: atom_id res chain seq x y z
N MET A 1 22.66 15.42 -7.66
CA MET A 1 23.03 14.27 -6.82
C MET A 1 21.82 13.35 -6.79
N SER A 2 21.98 12.04 -6.77
CA SER A 2 20.86 11.10 -6.59
C SER A 2 20.71 10.77 -5.11
N LEU A 3 19.50 10.43 -4.66
CA LEU A 3 19.33 9.85 -3.32
C LEU A 3 20.17 8.57 -3.19
N ASN A 4 20.76 8.35 -2.02
CA ASN A 4 21.21 7.02 -1.63
C ASN A 4 19.98 6.14 -1.38
N TRP A 5 19.94 4.90 -1.87
CA TRP A 5 18.79 4.00 -1.70
C TRP A 5 19.20 2.80 -0.88
N HIS A 6 18.43 2.44 0.15
CA HIS A 6 18.82 1.41 1.09
C HIS A 6 18.19 0.06 0.72
N PHE A 7 18.99 -0.76 0.02
CA PHE A 7 18.58 -2.08 -0.47
C PHE A 7 18.15 -3.02 0.66
N LEU A 8 17.10 -3.81 0.40
CA LEU A 8 16.57 -4.86 1.25
C LEU A 8 16.62 -6.20 0.50
N ASN A 9 17.22 -7.22 1.11
CA ASN A 9 17.28 -8.57 0.55
C ASN A 9 15.89 -9.25 0.51
N ASP A 10 15.03 -8.90 1.46
CA ASP A 10 13.69 -9.44 1.70
C ASP A 10 12.58 -8.44 1.27
N PHE A 11 12.89 -7.59 0.29
CA PHE A 11 12.02 -6.47 -0.12
C PHE A 11 10.55 -6.84 -0.28
N THR A 12 10.22 -7.90 -1.02
CA THR A 12 8.81 -8.25 -1.30
C THR A 12 8.06 -8.63 -0.02
N ASP A 13 8.71 -9.34 0.90
CA ASP A 13 8.12 -9.71 2.19
C ASP A 13 7.91 -8.48 3.09
N ARG A 14 8.90 -7.58 3.11
CA ARG A 14 8.82 -6.32 3.85
C ARG A 14 7.75 -5.39 3.29
N LEU A 15 7.64 -5.30 1.97
CA LEU A 15 6.61 -4.52 1.29
C LEU A 15 5.21 -5.06 1.64
N TYR A 16 4.99 -6.37 1.51
CA TYR A 16 3.70 -6.98 1.84
C TYR A 16 3.32 -6.75 3.30
N ALA A 17 4.24 -6.99 4.23
CA ALA A 17 4.02 -6.76 5.66
C ALA A 17 3.68 -5.29 5.95
N PHE A 18 4.38 -4.36 5.31
CA PHE A 18 4.13 -2.93 5.46
C PHE A 18 2.74 -2.54 4.96
N ILE A 19 2.36 -2.93 3.74
CA ILE A 19 1.03 -2.60 3.19
C ILE A 19 -0.07 -3.26 4.00
N CYS A 20 0.07 -4.53 4.40
CA CYS A 20 -0.93 -5.19 5.24
C CYS A 20 -1.13 -4.46 6.57
N ARG A 21 -0.03 -4.07 7.24
CA ARG A 21 -0.14 -3.36 8.52
C ARG A 21 -0.85 -2.01 8.38
N MET A 22 -0.69 -1.36 7.23
CA MET A 22 -1.26 -0.06 6.93
C MET A 22 -2.72 -0.10 6.45
N GLU A 23 -3.11 -1.13 5.69
CA GLU A 23 -4.42 -1.21 5.03
C GLU A 23 -5.41 -2.17 5.70
N ALA A 24 -4.93 -3.31 6.20
CA ALA A 24 -5.77 -4.38 6.75
C ALA A 24 -4.94 -5.25 7.69
N SER A 25 -4.85 -4.85 8.94
CA SER A 25 -3.84 -5.36 9.87
C SER A 25 -4.08 -6.78 10.35
N SER A 26 -5.34 -7.21 10.44
CA SER A 26 -5.68 -8.59 10.79
C SER A 26 -5.90 -9.44 9.53
N GLU A 27 -5.58 -10.73 9.64
CA GLU A 27 -5.89 -11.68 8.56
C GLU A 27 -7.38 -11.67 8.23
N ASN A 28 -8.25 -11.66 9.24
CA ASN A 28 -9.69 -11.66 9.01
C ASN A 28 -10.17 -10.46 8.17
N GLU A 29 -9.63 -9.26 8.40
CA GLU A 29 -9.92 -8.07 7.56
C GLU A 29 -9.49 -8.28 6.10
N ARG A 30 -8.36 -8.95 5.87
CA ARG A 30 -7.85 -9.23 4.52
C ARG A 30 -8.67 -10.29 3.80
N LEU A 31 -9.22 -11.27 4.52
CA LEU A 31 -9.93 -12.37 3.88
C LEU A 31 -11.32 -11.99 3.36
N ILE A 32 -11.96 -10.96 3.92
CA ILE A 32 -13.37 -10.66 3.65
C ILE A 32 -13.56 -9.37 2.83
N LEU A 33 -14.64 -9.32 2.05
CA LEU A 33 -15.07 -8.08 1.41
C LEU A 33 -15.52 -7.07 2.47
N SER A 34 -15.01 -5.85 2.38
CA SER A 34 -15.35 -4.73 3.23
C SER A 34 -15.72 -3.50 2.41
N ARG A 35 -16.35 -2.52 3.06
CA ARG A 35 -16.68 -1.22 2.48
C ARG A 35 -15.64 -0.19 2.90
N VAL A 36 -14.88 0.33 1.95
CA VAL A 36 -13.92 1.42 2.17
C VAL A 36 -14.28 2.59 1.26
N ASN A 37 -14.59 3.75 1.84
CA ASN A 37 -15.02 4.95 1.09
C ASN A 37 -16.19 4.73 0.10
N GLY A 38 -17.05 3.74 0.37
CA GLY A 38 -18.15 3.38 -0.53
C GLY A 38 -17.81 2.28 -1.53
N ASN A 39 -16.54 1.92 -1.70
CA ASN A 39 -16.10 0.90 -2.65
C ASN A 39 -16.01 -0.48 -1.97
N PRO A 40 -16.31 -1.58 -2.70
CA PRO A 40 -15.95 -2.92 -2.29
C PRO A 40 -14.42 -3.09 -2.31
N THR A 41 -13.85 -3.52 -1.18
CA THR A 41 -12.41 -3.68 -0.97
C THR A 41 -12.12 -4.98 -0.24
N ILE A 42 -11.07 -5.70 -0.62
CA ILE A 42 -10.67 -6.99 -0.02
C ILE A 42 -9.14 -7.13 0.00
N GLY A 43 -8.59 -8.11 0.70
CA GLY A 43 -7.16 -8.39 0.73
C GLY A 43 -6.38 -7.28 1.43
N ALA A 44 -5.19 -6.97 0.92
CA ALA A 44 -4.35 -5.90 1.45
C ALA A 44 -4.79 -4.50 0.93
N GLY A 45 -6.09 -4.21 0.98
CA GLY A 45 -6.66 -2.95 0.48
C GLY A 45 -6.87 -2.90 -1.03
N PHE A 46 -7.21 -4.02 -1.67
CA PHE A 46 -7.51 -4.07 -3.10
C PHE A 46 -8.88 -3.42 -3.38
N ASP A 47 -8.88 -2.14 -3.74
CA ASP A 47 -10.08 -1.43 -4.15
C ASP A 47 -10.55 -1.94 -5.53
N LEU A 48 -11.69 -2.62 -5.56
CA LEU A 48 -12.22 -3.27 -6.76
C LEU A 48 -12.87 -2.28 -7.75
N VAL A 49 -12.98 -1.01 -7.39
CA VAL A 49 -13.43 0.08 -8.26
C VAL A 49 -12.22 0.86 -8.75
N ALA A 50 -11.48 1.51 -7.84
CA ALA A 50 -10.38 2.40 -8.18
C ALA A 50 -9.18 1.63 -8.77
N GLY A 51 -9.03 0.36 -8.41
CA GLY A 51 -8.04 -0.53 -8.98
C GLY A 51 -8.28 -0.86 -10.46
N GLY A 52 -9.53 -0.75 -10.91
CA GLY A 52 -9.95 -1.07 -12.27
C GLY A 52 -9.79 -2.56 -12.62
N GLU A 53 -9.79 -2.84 -13.91
CA GLU A 53 -9.77 -4.21 -14.44
C GLU A 53 -8.61 -5.08 -13.94
N PRO A 54 -7.35 -4.59 -13.92
CA PRO A 54 -6.23 -5.42 -13.46
C PRO A 54 -6.38 -5.92 -12.02
N VAL A 55 -6.95 -5.09 -11.13
CA VAL A 55 -7.18 -5.46 -9.73
C VAL A 55 -8.32 -6.46 -9.61
N ARG A 56 -9.44 -6.23 -10.31
CA ARG A 56 -10.58 -7.15 -10.30
C ARG A 56 -10.18 -8.53 -10.83
N GLU A 57 -9.47 -8.57 -11.96
CA GLU A 57 -9.04 -9.82 -12.56
C GLU A 57 -8.06 -10.57 -11.65
N ALA A 58 -7.05 -9.90 -11.08
CA ALA A 58 -6.11 -10.54 -10.18
C ALA A 58 -6.79 -11.13 -8.94
N VAL A 59 -7.77 -10.41 -8.36
CA VAL A 59 -8.56 -10.92 -7.23
C VAL A 59 -9.40 -12.12 -7.65
N LEU A 60 -10.06 -12.08 -8.80
CA LEU A 60 -10.85 -13.21 -9.31
C LEU A 60 -9.96 -14.42 -9.63
N LYS A 61 -8.79 -14.22 -10.27
CA LYS A 61 -7.76 -15.25 -10.50
C LYS A 61 -7.33 -15.88 -9.17
N GLY A 62 -7.04 -15.05 -8.15
CA GLY A 62 -6.73 -15.52 -6.79
C GLY A 62 -7.88 -16.29 -6.13
N MET A 63 -9.13 -16.03 -6.53
CA MET A 63 -10.31 -16.78 -6.10
C MET A 63 -10.62 -18.03 -6.97
N GLY A 64 -9.72 -18.38 -7.90
CA GLY A 64 -9.87 -19.56 -8.75
C GLY A 64 -10.81 -19.36 -9.93
N PHE A 65 -10.95 -18.12 -10.42
CA PHE A 65 -11.47 -17.88 -11.76
C PHE A 65 -10.41 -18.15 -12.81
N TYR A 66 -10.84 -18.73 -13.93
CA TYR A 66 -9.98 -19.00 -15.06
C TYR A 66 -10.21 -17.95 -16.16
N PHE A 67 -9.14 -17.27 -16.56
CA PHE A 67 -9.15 -16.36 -17.69
C PHE A 67 -8.18 -16.93 -18.72
N ASP A 68 -8.61 -16.93 -19.98
CA ASP A 68 -7.76 -17.35 -21.08
C ASP A 68 -6.71 -16.26 -21.31
N ASP A 69 -5.43 -16.59 -21.11
CA ASP A 69 -4.32 -15.65 -21.29
C ASP A 69 -3.80 -15.67 -22.74
N ASP A 70 -4.29 -16.59 -23.58
CA ASP A 70 -3.91 -16.71 -24.99
C ASP A 70 -4.79 -15.79 -25.84
N ASP A 71 -4.29 -14.57 -26.03
CA ASP A 71 -4.75 -13.56 -26.99
C ASP A 71 -4.35 -13.96 -28.44
N ASP A 72 -4.55 -15.23 -28.80
CA ASP A 72 -4.42 -15.67 -30.18
C ASP A 72 -5.71 -15.24 -30.90
N ASP A 73 -5.55 -14.36 -31.89
CA ASP A 73 -6.53 -13.75 -32.80
C ASP A 73 -7.40 -14.76 -33.61
N ASP A 74 -7.67 -15.97 -33.11
CA ASP A 74 -8.33 -17.06 -33.82
C ASP A 74 -9.66 -17.49 -33.16
N ASP A 75 -10.76 -17.08 -33.79
CA ASP A 75 -12.09 -17.70 -33.84
C ASP A 75 -12.72 -18.23 -32.52
N GLY A 76 -13.09 -17.28 -31.65
CA GLY A 76 -14.27 -17.41 -30.78
C GLY A 76 -14.01 -18.07 -29.42
N VAL A 77 -14.41 -17.35 -28.36
CA VAL A 77 -14.38 -17.84 -26.97
C VAL A 77 -15.11 -19.19 -26.88
N SER A 78 -14.42 -20.24 -26.43
CA SER A 78 -15.01 -21.57 -26.24
C SER A 78 -16.26 -21.51 -25.35
N HIS A 79 -17.22 -22.42 -25.54
CA HIS A 79 -18.47 -22.43 -24.75
C HIS A 79 -18.22 -22.43 -23.24
N GLN A 80 -17.29 -23.28 -22.77
CA GLN A 80 -16.89 -23.33 -21.37
C GLN A 80 -16.24 -22.03 -20.87
N GLN A 81 -15.41 -21.38 -21.69
CA GLN A 81 -14.81 -20.10 -21.35
C GLN A 81 -15.86 -18.98 -21.33
N ALA A 82 -16.84 -19.01 -22.24
CA ALA A 82 -17.95 -18.07 -22.26
C ALA A 82 -18.85 -18.21 -21.02
N ILE A 83 -18.97 -19.42 -20.46
CA ILE A 83 -19.64 -19.64 -19.16
C ILE A 83 -18.84 -18.99 -18.03
N GLU A 84 -17.52 -19.25 -17.94
CA GLU A 84 -16.67 -18.69 -16.89
C GLU A 84 -16.64 -17.15 -16.93
N ASN A 85 -16.42 -16.58 -18.12
CA ASN A 85 -16.41 -15.14 -18.36
C ASN A 85 -17.73 -14.50 -17.92
N ARG A 86 -18.88 -15.15 -18.17
CA ARG A 86 -20.18 -14.63 -17.73
C ARG A 86 -20.29 -14.48 -16.22
N TYR A 87 -19.75 -15.41 -15.44
CA TYR A 87 -19.76 -15.29 -13.97
C TYR A 87 -18.77 -14.21 -13.51
N ALA A 88 -17.58 -14.16 -14.09
CA ALA A 88 -16.60 -13.12 -13.80
C ALA A 88 -17.18 -11.72 -14.10
N ASP A 89 -17.81 -11.52 -15.26
CA ASP A 89 -18.41 -10.26 -15.67
C ASP A 89 -19.55 -9.81 -14.77
N ARG A 90 -20.35 -10.76 -14.25
CA ARG A 90 -21.40 -10.44 -13.27
C ARG A 90 -20.80 -9.93 -11.96
N LEU A 91 -19.71 -10.54 -11.49
CA LEU A 91 -19.00 -10.07 -10.30
C LEU A 91 -18.35 -8.71 -10.57
N LYS A 92 -17.69 -8.51 -11.71
CA LYS A 92 -17.11 -7.22 -12.12
C LYS A 92 -18.15 -6.12 -12.17
N ARG A 93 -19.36 -6.39 -12.69
CA ARG A 93 -20.48 -5.42 -12.65
C ARG A 93 -20.92 -5.03 -11.24
N LEU A 94 -20.91 -5.96 -10.29
CA LEU A 94 -21.17 -5.61 -8.88
C LEU A 94 -20.08 -4.68 -8.33
N MET A 95 -18.81 -4.97 -8.65
CA MET A 95 -17.68 -4.16 -8.24
C MET A 95 -17.79 -2.74 -8.81
N GLU A 96 -18.00 -2.61 -10.12
CA GLU A 96 -18.18 -1.34 -10.84
C GLU A 96 -19.37 -0.53 -10.33
N ALA A 97 -20.44 -1.20 -9.90
CA ALA A 97 -21.62 -0.58 -9.31
C ALA A 97 -21.44 -0.25 -7.82
N HIS A 98 -20.23 -0.36 -7.26
CA HIS A 98 -19.92 -0.09 -5.85
C HIS A 98 -20.73 -0.96 -4.87
N VAL A 99 -21.16 -2.16 -5.28
CA VAL A 99 -21.93 -3.05 -4.41
C VAL A 99 -21.01 -3.63 -3.34
N THR A 100 -21.37 -3.41 -2.08
CA THR A 100 -20.61 -3.88 -0.89
C THR A 100 -21.33 -4.98 -0.12
N ASP A 101 -22.56 -5.31 -0.53
CA ASP A 101 -23.31 -6.42 0.02
C ASP A 101 -22.78 -7.75 -0.52
N VAL A 102 -21.99 -8.44 0.31
CA VAL A 102 -21.33 -9.71 -0.04
C VAL A 102 -22.34 -10.81 -0.40
N SER A 103 -23.59 -10.73 0.05
CA SER A 103 -24.61 -11.75 -0.26
C SER A 103 -24.89 -11.85 -1.77
N GLN A 104 -24.80 -10.73 -2.49
CA GLN A 104 -24.98 -10.69 -3.96
C GLN A 104 -23.81 -11.35 -4.70
N TYR A 105 -22.59 -11.20 -4.18
CA TYR A 105 -21.42 -11.90 -4.71
C TYR A 105 -21.54 -13.41 -4.46
N ASN A 106 -21.92 -13.80 -3.23
CA ASN A 106 -22.12 -15.20 -2.85
C ASN A 106 -23.21 -15.87 -3.68
N GLN A 107 -24.27 -15.14 -4.06
CA GLN A 107 -25.31 -15.65 -4.95
C GLN A 107 -24.74 -16.02 -6.33
N ILE A 108 -23.91 -15.16 -6.94
CA ILE A 108 -23.28 -15.44 -8.23
C ILE A 108 -22.33 -16.65 -8.11
N LEU A 109 -21.57 -16.72 -7.02
CA LEU A 109 -20.66 -17.85 -6.76
C LEU A 109 -21.40 -19.17 -6.54
N LEU A 110 -22.55 -19.14 -5.84
CA LEU A 110 -23.41 -20.31 -5.67
C LEU A 110 -23.98 -20.78 -7.02
N GLU A 111 -24.41 -19.86 -7.88
CA GLU A 111 -24.83 -20.19 -9.25
C GLU A 111 -23.69 -20.78 -10.08
N ARG A 112 -22.47 -20.26 -9.94
CA ARG A 112 -21.25 -20.82 -10.56
C ARG A 112 -20.99 -22.25 -10.06
N ARG A 113 -21.04 -22.47 -8.73
CA ARG A 113 -20.87 -23.79 -8.11
C ARG A 113 -21.90 -24.80 -8.64
N ASN A 114 -23.16 -24.38 -8.78
CA ASN A 114 -24.27 -25.23 -9.17
C ASN A 114 -24.40 -25.44 -10.70
N ASN A 115 -23.52 -24.85 -11.51
CA ASN A 115 -23.55 -25.04 -12.96
C ASN A 115 -23.21 -26.51 -13.31
N THR A 116 -24.15 -27.20 -13.95
CA THR A 116 -24.07 -28.64 -14.27
C THR A 116 -23.54 -28.94 -15.68
N ASP A 117 -23.09 -27.93 -16.44
CA ASP A 117 -22.55 -28.12 -17.78
C ASP A 117 -21.26 -28.98 -17.74
N PRO A 118 -21.21 -30.15 -18.41
CA PRO A 118 -20.05 -31.03 -18.36
C PRO A 118 -18.79 -30.44 -18.98
N ALA A 119 -18.91 -29.65 -20.05
CA ALA A 119 -17.75 -29.01 -20.70
C ALA A 119 -17.17 -27.93 -19.78
N TYR A 120 -18.04 -27.19 -19.08
CA TYR A 120 -17.59 -26.24 -18.05
C TYR A 120 -16.96 -26.94 -16.84
N ALA A 121 -17.48 -28.08 -16.41
CA ALA A 121 -16.86 -28.89 -15.34
C ALA A 121 -15.47 -29.42 -15.70
N ALA A 122 -15.18 -29.62 -16.99
CA ALA A 122 -13.84 -29.96 -17.45
C ALA A 122 -12.85 -28.78 -17.36
N LEU A 123 -13.31 -27.56 -17.63
CA LEU A 123 -12.47 -26.34 -17.51
C LEU A 123 -12.26 -25.94 -16.05
N VAL A 124 -13.34 -25.86 -15.28
CA VAL A 124 -13.34 -25.49 -13.87
C VAL A 124 -14.06 -26.58 -13.09
N PRO A 125 -13.32 -27.51 -12.44
CA PRO A 125 -13.91 -28.58 -11.64
C PRO A 125 -14.86 -28.04 -10.57
N VAL A 126 -15.96 -28.75 -10.32
CA VAL A 126 -16.99 -28.31 -9.36
C VAL A 126 -16.36 -28.00 -8.00
N ASP A 127 -15.46 -28.84 -7.51
CA ASP A 127 -14.80 -28.68 -6.20
C ASP A 127 -13.89 -27.46 -6.09
N SER A 128 -13.38 -26.94 -7.21
CA SER A 128 -12.59 -25.72 -7.28
C SER A 128 -13.45 -24.44 -7.24
N ARG A 129 -14.78 -24.56 -7.39
CA ARG A 129 -15.69 -23.41 -7.40
C ARG A 129 -16.08 -23.03 -5.99
N ARG A 130 -15.82 -21.76 -5.62
CA ARG A 130 -16.19 -21.20 -4.32
C ARG A 130 -17.69 -20.89 -4.25
N THR A 131 -18.21 -20.81 -3.03
CA THR A 131 -19.57 -20.34 -2.72
C THR A 131 -19.59 -19.03 -1.95
N GLU A 132 -18.43 -18.57 -1.47
CA GLU A 132 -18.27 -17.33 -0.70
C GLU A 132 -17.23 -16.44 -1.35
N PHE A 133 -17.51 -15.15 -1.42
CA PHE A 133 -16.61 -14.14 -1.95
C PHE A 133 -15.62 -13.71 -0.86
N ARG A 134 -14.61 -14.56 -0.67
CA ARG A 134 -13.53 -14.38 0.30
C ARG A 134 -12.27 -15.11 -0.13
N PHE A 135 -11.13 -14.64 0.36
CA PHE A 135 -9.90 -15.44 0.36
C PHE A 135 -9.97 -16.50 1.46
N TYR A 136 -9.37 -17.66 1.20
CA TYR A 136 -9.31 -18.75 2.18
C TYR A 136 -8.15 -18.63 3.16
N SER A 137 -7.09 -17.93 2.77
CA SER A 137 -5.91 -17.73 3.59
C SER A 137 -5.14 -16.48 3.17
N ASP A 138 -4.28 -16.01 4.07
CA ASP A 138 -3.35 -14.93 3.76
C ASP A 138 -2.37 -15.26 2.63
N ALA A 139 -2.12 -16.55 2.36
CA ALA A 139 -1.29 -16.97 1.23
C ALA A 139 -1.93 -16.63 -0.13
N GLU A 140 -3.26 -16.70 -0.23
CA GLU A 140 -3.96 -16.26 -1.44
C GLU A 140 -3.88 -14.73 -1.60
N VAL A 141 -4.07 -14.00 -0.49
CA VAL A 141 -3.93 -12.54 -0.47
C VAL A 141 -2.52 -12.14 -0.92
N ARG A 142 -1.49 -12.82 -0.42
CA ARG A 142 -0.10 -12.61 -0.81
C ARG A 142 0.14 -12.88 -2.29
N SER A 143 -0.39 -13.97 -2.84
CA SER A 143 -0.25 -14.28 -4.26
C SER A 143 -0.87 -13.20 -5.15
N VAL A 144 -2.04 -12.68 -4.77
CA VAL A 144 -2.68 -11.56 -5.48
C VAL A 144 -1.86 -10.28 -5.34
N PHE A 145 -1.36 -10.01 -4.14
CA PHE A 145 -0.51 -8.85 -3.88
C PHE A 145 0.74 -8.85 -4.77
N ASP A 146 1.46 -9.97 -4.83
CA ASP A 146 2.69 -10.09 -5.61
C ASP A 146 2.44 -9.87 -7.11
N SER A 147 1.36 -10.45 -7.64
CA SER A 147 0.93 -10.22 -9.02
C SER A 147 0.62 -8.74 -9.28
N LEU A 148 -0.17 -8.11 -8.40
CA LEU A 148 -0.54 -6.71 -8.54
C LEU A 148 0.65 -5.76 -8.38
N TRP A 149 1.58 -6.06 -7.47
CA TRP A 149 2.80 -5.28 -7.33
C TRP A 149 3.58 -5.29 -8.63
N ILE A 150 3.86 -6.48 -9.19
CA ILE A 150 4.67 -6.63 -10.40
C ILE A 150 3.99 -5.98 -11.61
N ASN A 151 2.69 -6.25 -11.81
CA ASN A 151 2.00 -5.92 -13.04
C ASN A 151 1.36 -4.53 -13.03
N VAL A 152 1.11 -3.95 -11.85
CA VAL A 152 0.32 -2.73 -11.72
C VAL A 152 1.05 -1.68 -10.89
N TYR A 153 1.23 -1.94 -9.60
CA TYR A 153 1.60 -0.90 -8.64
C TYR A 153 3.07 -0.48 -8.74
N ARG A 154 3.99 -1.40 -9.05
CA ARG A 154 5.42 -1.07 -9.22
C ARG A 154 5.60 0.00 -10.29
N ASN A 155 5.01 -0.18 -11.46
CA ASN A 155 5.14 0.79 -12.56
C ASN A 155 4.43 2.11 -12.23
N ARG A 156 3.29 2.08 -11.51
CA ARG A 156 2.63 3.30 -11.03
C ARG A 156 3.56 4.14 -10.13
N VAL A 157 4.42 3.51 -9.33
CA VAL A 157 5.41 4.21 -8.50
C VAL A 157 6.61 4.65 -9.33
N LEU A 158 7.24 3.72 -10.06
CA LEU A 158 8.50 3.96 -10.75
C LEU A 158 8.37 5.01 -11.88
N ASN A 159 7.21 5.09 -12.54
CA ASN A 159 6.96 6.10 -13.57
C ASN A 159 6.89 7.53 -13.04
N LEU A 160 6.81 7.72 -11.71
CA LEU A 160 6.80 9.03 -11.07
C LEU A 160 8.21 9.47 -10.62
N LEU A 161 9.19 8.57 -10.70
CA LEU A 161 10.57 8.80 -10.31
C LEU A 161 11.41 9.22 -11.52
N PRO A 162 12.67 9.68 -11.32
CA PRO A 162 13.54 10.05 -12.43
C PRO A 162 13.66 8.94 -13.48
N ALA A 163 13.92 9.32 -14.73
CA ALA A 163 14.18 8.36 -15.81
C ALA A 163 15.25 7.34 -15.39
N ASP A 164 15.12 6.11 -15.90
CA ASP A 164 15.98 4.96 -15.59
C ASP A 164 15.85 4.38 -14.16
N SER A 165 14.94 4.90 -13.32
CA SER A 165 14.65 4.28 -12.01
C SER A 165 14.23 2.81 -12.12
N GLY A 166 13.64 2.41 -13.26
CA GLY A 166 13.20 1.04 -13.55
C GLY A 166 14.32 0.01 -13.76
N SER A 167 15.57 0.44 -13.94
CA SER A 167 16.74 -0.45 -14.09
C SER A 167 17.65 -0.45 -12.86
N ASN A 168 17.39 0.43 -11.88
CA ASN A 168 18.18 0.54 -10.65
C ASN A 168 17.67 -0.45 -9.59
N THR A 169 18.31 -1.62 -9.49
CA THR A 169 17.93 -2.68 -8.53
C THR A 169 18.02 -2.22 -7.07
N THR A 170 19.01 -1.39 -6.74
CA THR A 170 19.16 -0.81 -5.39
C THR A 170 17.98 0.07 -5.01
N LEU A 171 17.47 0.88 -5.95
CA LEU A 171 16.25 1.65 -5.79
C LEU A 171 15.05 0.73 -5.66
N ILE A 172 14.83 -0.16 -6.64
CA ILE A 172 13.60 -0.96 -6.76
C ILE A 172 13.34 -1.81 -5.51
N ASN A 173 14.40 -2.32 -4.89
CA ASN A 173 14.32 -3.14 -3.69
C ASN A 173 14.72 -2.36 -2.42
N SER A 174 14.50 -1.05 -2.37
CA SER A 174 14.84 -0.24 -1.20
C SER A 174 13.70 -0.08 -0.21
N LYS A 175 14.03 0.21 1.05
CA LYS A 175 13.04 0.63 2.06
C LYS A 175 12.30 1.90 1.65
N GLU A 176 12.95 2.82 0.92
CA GLU A 176 12.28 4.03 0.45
C GLU A 176 11.21 3.71 -0.60
N ILE A 177 11.41 2.70 -1.45
CA ILE A 177 10.35 2.25 -2.37
C ILE A 177 9.16 1.65 -1.62
N ILE A 178 9.36 1.01 -0.46
CA ILE A 178 8.23 0.57 0.39
C ILE A 178 7.37 1.78 0.78
N VAL A 179 8.00 2.89 1.16
CA VAL A 179 7.28 4.11 1.54
C VAL A 179 6.56 4.73 0.34
N LEU A 180 7.25 4.86 -0.79
CA LEU A 180 6.65 5.40 -2.02
C LEU A 180 5.50 4.50 -2.51
N ALA A 181 5.64 3.18 -2.40
CA ALA A 181 4.57 2.24 -2.66
C ALA A 181 3.38 2.47 -1.73
N SER A 182 3.59 2.63 -0.43
CA SER A 182 2.51 2.93 0.53
C SER A 182 1.78 4.24 0.20
N LEU A 183 2.51 5.29 -0.19
CA LEU A 183 1.91 6.55 -0.65
C LEU A 183 1.06 6.31 -1.90
N GLY A 184 1.62 5.66 -2.93
CA GLY A 184 0.92 5.38 -4.17
C GLY A 184 -0.28 4.43 -4.02
N TRP A 185 -0.21 3.51 -3.06
CA TRP A 185 -1.29 2.60 -2.70
C TRP A 185 -2.45 3.36 -2.04
N ASN A 186 -2.14 4.31 -1.16
CA ASN A 186 -3.13 5.14 -0.49
C ASN A 186 -3.77 6.16 -1.44
N ASN A 187 -2.95 6.91 -2.18
CA ASN A 187 -3.35 7.81 -3.25
C ASN A 187 -2.12 8.23 -4.08
N ALA A 188 -2.11 7.91 -5.39
CA ALA A 188 -1.01 8.25 -6.29
C ALA A 188 -0.63 9.74 -6.32
N ASP A 189 -1.58 10.65 -6.04
CA ASP A 189 -1.34 12.10 -5.99
C ASP A 189 -0.42 12.52 -4.83
N LEU A 190 -0.25 11.66 -3.82
CA LEU A 190 0.66 11.91 -2.69
C LEU A 190 2.12 11.86 -3.12
N ILE A 191 2.44 11.14 -4.18
CA ILE A 191 3.73 11.27 -4.87
C ILE A 191 3.61 12.51 -5.77
N GLY A 192 3.48 13.68 -5.15
CA GLY A 192 3.21 14.95 -5.83
C GLY A 192 4.46 15.60 -6.46
N PRO A 193 4.30 16.69 -7.23
CA PRO A 193 5.41 17.33 -7.94
C PRO A 193 6.60 17.72 -7.05
N SER A 194 6.36 18.24 -5.84
CA SER A 194 7.42 18.62 -4.90
C SER A 194 8.23 17.42 -4.41
N LEU A 195 7.56 16.32 -4.04
CA LEU A 195 8.24 15.08 -3.62
C LEU A 195 9.05 14.48 -4.78
N ARG A 196 8.47 14.44 -5.99
CA ARG A 196 9.20 13.98 -7.19
C ARG A 196 10.44 14.81 -7.46
N GLU A 197 10.32 16.14 -7.34
CA GLU A 197 11.43 17.05 -7.54
C GLU A 197 12.52 16.89 -6.47
N ALA A 198 12.14 16.74 -5.19
CA ALA A 198 13.06 16.46 -4.11
C ALA A 198 13.86 15.16 -4.35
N ILE A 199 13.18 14.09 -4.77
CA ILE A 199 13.81 12.82 -5.15
C ILE A 199 14.77 13.02 -6.33
N ARG A 200 14.32 13.72 -7.38
CA ARG A 200 15.12 13.99 -8.59
C ARG A 200 16.40 14.78 -8.28
N GLN A 201 16.33 15.71 -7.33
CA GLN A 201 17.47 16.51 -6.89
C GLN A 201 18.41 15.77 -5.93
N GLY A 202 18.01 14.59 -5.43
CA GLY A 202 18.73 13.89 -4.36
C GLY A 202 18.61 14.60 -3.01
N ASN A 203 17.54 15.36 -2.80
CA ASN A 203 17.31 16.12 -1.58
C ASN A 203 16.48 15.30 -0.59
N ARG A 204 17.14 14.40 0.15
CA ARG A 204 16.49 13.51 1.12
C ARG A 204 15.70 14.26 2.18
N ALA A 205 16.27 15.34 2.72
CA ALA A 205 15.63 16.13 3.76
C ALA A 205 14.29 16.72 3.28
N GLU A 206 14.26 17.25 2.05
CA GLU A 206 13.04 17.79 1.46
C GLU A 206 12.02 16.69 1.15
N ALA A 207 12.46 15.54 0.60
CA ALA A 207 11.58 14.41 0.35
C ALA A 207 10.93 13.90 1.65
N TRP A 208 11.73 13.79 2.72
CA TRP A 208 11.24 13.42 4.05
C TRP A 208 10.22 14.42 4.59
N PHE A 209 10.45 15.74 4.41
CA PHE A 209 9.50 16.77 4.79
C PHE A 209 8.17 16.66 4.03
N GLU A 210 8.24 16.46 2.71
CA GLU A 210 7.05 16.32 1.86
C GLU A 210 6.18 15.14 2.33
N ILE A 211 6.81 14.00 2.65
CA ILE A 211 6.14 12.81 3.18
C ILE A 211 5.54 13.10 4.56
N ARG A 212 6.34 13.63 5.48
CA ARG A 212 5.95 13.75 6.89
C ARG A 212 4.91 14.83 7.15
N TYR A 213 5.05 15.99 6.52
CA TYR A 213 4.32 17.20 6.90
C TYR A 213 3.46 17.79 5.78
N ASN A 214 3.75 17.45 4.51
CA ASN A 214 3.03 18.02 3.36
C ASN A 214 2.10 17.04 2.64
N SER A 215 1.95 15.82 3.17
CA SER A 215 1.11 14.74 2.62
C SER A 215 -0.15 14.46 3.45
N ASN A 216 -0.66 15.48 4.17
CA ASN A 216 -1.89 15.44 4.96
C ASN A 216 -2.73 16.71 4.71
N SER A 217 -3.86 16.55 4.03
CA SER A 217 -4.69 17.67 3.58
C SER A 217 -5.50 18.29 4.71
N ILE A 218 -5.42 19.62 4.84
CA ILE A 218 -6.23 20.40 5.79
C ILE A 218 -7.74 20.36 5.51
N ARG A 219 -8.15 19.89 4.31
CA ARG A 219 -9.56 19.79 3.91
C ARG A 219 -10.26 18.55 4.47
N GLN A 220 -9.50 17.60 5.00
CA GLN A 220 -10.04 16.39 5.63
C GLN A 220 -10.55 16.71 7.04
N SER A 221 -11.50 15.92 7.55
CA SER A 221 -11.97 16.05 8.93
C SER A 221 -10.84 15.74 9.94
N ALA A 222 -10.92 16.32 11.14
CA ALA A 222 -9.85 16.21 12.14
C ALA A 222 -9.47 14.76 12.49
N ASN A 223 -10.46 13.86 12.59
CA ASN A 223 -10.24 12.44 12.84
C ASN A 223 -9.50 11.73 11.69
N ILE A 224 -9.83 12.05 10.44
CA ILE A 224 -9.12 11.51 9.26
C ILE A 224 -7.69 12.03 9.24
N ARG A 225 -7.50 13.34 9.47
CA ARG A 225 -6.18 13.98 9.51
C ARG A 225 -5.28 13.36 10.58
N ALA A 226 -5.81 13.05 11.76
CA ALA A 226 -5.06 12.41 12.82
C ALA A 226 -4.59 10.99 12.45
N GLY A 227 -5.45 10.20 11.80
CA GLY A 227 -5.07 8.89 11.27
C GLY A 227 -4.00 8.97 10.18
N ILE A 228 -4.13 9.94 9.26
CA ILE A 228 -3.14 10.20 8.21
C ILE A 228 -1.81 10.63 8.85
N ALA A 229 -1.82 11.51 9.84
CA ALA A 229 -0.60 11.96 10.52
C ALA A 229 0.18 10.79 11.13
N LYS A 230 -0.49 9.88 11.84
CA LYS A 230 0.11 8.65 12.38
C LYS A 230 0.82 7.84 11.28
N ARG A 231 0.17 7.69 10.13
CA ARG A 231 0.73 6.97 8.97
C ARG A 231 1.95 7.68 8.37
N ARG A 232 1.89 9.01 8.16
CA ARG A 232 3.01 9.80 7.62
C ARG A 232 4.22 9.83 8.55
N PHE A 233 4.00 9.80 9.87
CA PHE A 233 5.10 9.66 10.83
C PHE A 233 5.85 8.34 10.66
N MET A 234 5.14 7.21 10.56
CA MET A 234 5.77 5.92 10.31
C MET A 234 6.45 5.85 8.93
N GLU A 235 5.77 6.27 7.87
CA GLU A 235 6.32 6.28 6.51
C GLU A 235 7.58 7.15 6.41
N SER A 236 7.59 8.34 7.00
CA SER A 236 8.77 9.21 7.02
C SER A 236 9.90 8.64 7.88
N GLN A 237 9.59 7.94 8.98
CA GLN A 237 10.60 7.25 9.79
C GLN A 237 11.27 6.10 9.01
N VAL A 238 10.51 5.33 8.24
CA VAL A 238 11.06 4.27 7.37
C VAL A 238 11.87 4.87 6.22
N PHE A 239 11.38 5.93 5.57
CA PHE A 239 12.11 6.64 4.52
C PHE A 239 13.45 7.16 5.04
N GLY A 240 13.43 7.72 6.25
CA GLY A 240 14.61 8.22 6.95
C GLY A 240 14.95 9.66 6.56
N LEU A 241 15.21 10.49 7.57
CA LEU A 241 15.70 11.85 7.37
C LEU A 241 17.17 11.84 6.96
N TYR A 242 17.95 10.91 7.51
CA TYR A 242 19.37 10.78 7.25
C TYR A 242 19.64 9.71 6.19
N ASP A 243 20.74 9.82 5.46
CA ASP A 243 21.29 8.71 4.68
C ASP A 243 21.80 7.64 5.66
N ASN A 244 22.75 7.99 6.53
CA ASN A 244 23.20 7.15 7.63
C ASN A 244 23.13 7.93 8.95
N PRO A 245 22.26 7.56 9.90
CA PRO A 245 22.11 8.33 11.14
C PRO A 245 23.35 8.22 12.04
N GLN A 246 24.21 7.22 11.82
CA GLN A 246 25.48 7.05 12.54
C GLN A 246 26.62 7.87 11.93
N GLU A 247 26.43 8.42 10.73
CA GLU A 247 27.47 9.12 9.99
C GLU A 247 26.87 10.25 9.15
N VAL A 248 26.39 11.29 9.84
CA VAL A 248 25.78 12.45 9.18
C VAL A 248 26.87 13.38 8.65
N SER A 249 26.93 13.56 7.33
CA SER A 249 27.92 14.45 6.72
C SER A 249 27.57 15.93 6.95
N ALA A 250 28.57 16.82 6.93
CA ALA A 250 28.31 18.27 7.05
C ALA A 250 27.42 18.82 5.91
N ALA A 251 27.52 18.24 4.70
CA ALA A 251 26.68 18.62 3.57
C ALA A 251 25.20 18.21 3.79
N GLU A 252 24.99 17.01 4.32
CA GLU A 252 23.67 16.50 4.68
C GLU A 252 23.06 17.31 5.82
N ALA A 253 23.81 17.54 6.91
CA ALA A 253 23.37 18.38 8.02
C ALA A 253 22.96 19.79 7.55
N LYS A 254 23.70 20.38 6.60
CA LYS A 254 23.35 21.67 5.99
C LYS A 254 22.06 21.61 5.18
N ASN A 255 21.80 20.52 4.47
CA ASN A 255 20.55 20.34 3.73
C ASN A 255 19.35 20.16 4.69
N ILE A 256 19.51 19.38 5.75
CA ILE A 256 18.51 19.22 6.81
C ILE A 256 18.20 20.57 7.47
N PHE A 257 19.24 21.32 7.85
CA PHE A 257 19.06 22.65 8.43
C PHE A 257 18.36 23.61 7.47
N ARG A 258 18.71 23.59 6.18
CA ARG A 258 18.03 24.42 5.17
C ARG A 258 16.55 24.05 5.05
N MET A 259 16.22 22.77 4.96
CA MET A 259 14.84 22.28 4.93
C MET A 259 14.07 22.77 6.16
N LEU A 260 14.64 22.60 7.36
CA LEU A 260 14.04 23.07 8.61
C LEU A 260 13.79 24.58 8.61
N GLN A 261 14.76 25.40 8.15
CA GLN A 261 14.58 26.85 8.09
C GLN A 261 13.47 27.26 7.10
N ASN A 262 13.44 26.62 5.93
CA ASN A 262 12.45 26.92 4.89
C ASN A 262 11.02 26.57 5.33
N HIS A 263 10.86 25.51 6.12
CA HIS A 263 9.55 24.95 6.46
C HIS A 263 9.21 25.02 7.95
N ARG A 264 9.98 25.79 8.73
CA ARG A 264 9.90 25.82 10.20
C ARG A 264 8.47 26.01 10.71
N GLN A 265 7.75 26.98 10.15
CA GLN A 265 6.38 27.29 10.56
C GLN A 265 5.45 26.09 10.36
N LYS A 266 5.46 25.48 9.16
CA LYS A 266 4.65 24.31 8.83
C LYS A 266 4.95 23.13 9.76
N ILE A 267 6.23 22.88 10.02
CA ILE A 267 6.67 21.81 10.92
C ILE A 267 6.13 22.06 12.33
N MET A 268 6.32 23.27 12.88
CA MET A 268 5.85 23.62 14.22
C MET A 268 4.32 23.51 14.34
N GLU A 269 3.57 24.00 13.35
CA GLU A 269 2.10 23.87 13.33
C GLU A 269 1.66 22.40 13.32
N TYR A 270 2.32 21.56 12.53
CA TYR A 270 1.97 20.15 12.41
C TYR A 270 2.35 19.33 13.65
N GLU A 271 3.53 19.57 14.22
CA GLU A 271 3.98 18.93 15.46
C GLU A 271 3.11 19.34 16.66
N THR A 272 2.70 20.61 16.72
CA THR A 272 1.74 21.09 17.73
C THR A 272 0.39 20.38 17.62
N GLU A 273 -0.05 20.10 16.39
CA GLU A 273 -1.37 19.48 16.16
C GLU A 273 -1.37 17.95 16.36
N PHE A 274 -0.31 17.26 15.94
CA PHE A 274 -0.32 15.79 15.84
C PHE A 274 0.84 15.07 16.52
N GLY A 275 1.93 15.75 16.87
CA GLY A 275 3.14 15.12 17.38
C GLY A 275 3.50 15.63 18.77
N HIS A 276 4.77 15.97 18.92
CA HIS A 276 5.33 16.60 20.10
C HIS A 276 5.81 18.00 19.71
N ALA A 277 5.16 19.05 20.23
CA ALA A 277 5.75 20.38 20.10
C ALA A 277 7.13 20.34 20.80
N PRO A 278 8.20 20.88 20.18
CA PRO A 278 9.57 20.79 20.71
C PRO A 278 9.76 21.36 22.13
N ASP A 279 8.76 22.08 22.64
CA ASP A 279 8.71 22.82 23.89
C ASP A 279 7.69 22.26 24.90
N THR A 280 7.13 21.07 24.67
CA THR A 280 6.11 20.46 25.56
C THR A 280 6.42 19.01 25.92
N ASP A 281 6.51 18.72 27.22
CA ASP A 281 6.93 17.42 27.76
C ASP A 281 5.80 16.37 27.87
N SER A 282 4.55 16.70 27.51
CA SER A 282 3.41 15.76 27.68
C SER A 282 2.22 16.06 26.75
N PRO A 283 2.32 15.75 25.46
CA PRO A 283 1.21 15.94 24.53
C PRO A 283 0.12 14.87 24.70
N THR A 284 -1.13 15.31 24.84
CA THR A 284 -2.31 14.43 24.93
C THR A 284 -2.73 13.82 23.59
N ASN A 285 -2.07 14.19 22.48
CA ASN A 285 -2.45 13.85 21.10
C ASN A 285 -1.29 13.23 20.29
N ASP A 286 -0.31 12.61 20.96
CA ASP A 286 0.89 12.14 20.28
C ASP A 286 0.63 10.99 19.28
N ARG A 287 0.63 11.33 18.00
CA ARG A 287 0.53 10.35 16.91
C ARG A 287 1.85 9.65 16.64
N ILE A 288 2.98 10.11 17.17
CA ILE A 288 4.26 9.43 17.08
C ILE A 288 4.26 8.19 18.00
N ALA A 289 3.93 8.33 19.28
CA ALA A 289 3.76 7.20 20.19
C ALA A 289 2.67 6.23 19.69
N ALA A 290 1.55 6.75 19.19
CA ALA A 290 0.51 5.89 18.60
C ALA A 290 1.02 5.14 17.36
N ALA A 291 1.86 5.76 16.52
CA ALA A 291 2.49 5.08 15.38
C ALA A 291 3.44 3.99 15.85
N ASN A 292 4.29 4.27 16.84
CA ASN A 292 5.24 3.30 17.38
C ASN A 292 4.54 2.10 18.01
N HIS A 293 3.44 2.32 18.74
CA HIS A 293 2.60 1.26 19.31
C HIS A 293 1.84 0.46 18.24
N ASP A 294 1.22 1.15 17.29
CA ASP A 294 0.36 0.50 16.30
C ASP A 294 1.14 -0.08 15.12
N TYR A 295 2.43 0.21 14.95
CA TYR A 295 3.23 -0.29 13.83
C TYR A 295 4.47 -1.08 14.30
N THR A 296 4.43 -1.63 15.52
CA THR A 296 5.50 -2.43 16.13
C THR A 296 6.06 -3.55 15.23
N THR A 297 5.24 -4.17 14.39
CA THR A 297 5.68 -5.27 13.50
C THR A 297 6.49 -4.81 12.29
N ILE A 298 6.54 -3.51 12.02
CA ILE A 298 7.27 -2.89 10.89
C ILE A 298 8.22 -1.78 11.35
N ILE A 299 8.31 -1.52 12.66
CA ILE A 299 9.17 -0.49 13.24
C ILE A 299 10.66 -0.80 13.00
N ASP A 300 11.03 -2.05 12.76
CA ASP A 300 12.41 -2.43 12.46
C ASP A 300 12.90 -1.88 11.11
N LEU A 301 11.98 -1.48 10.22
CA LEU A 301 12.30 -0.74 9.00
C LEU A 301 12.58 0.75 9.25
N ALA A 302 12.16 1.27 10.41
CA ALA A 302 12.36 2.67 10.77
C ALA A 302 13.85 2.98 10.99
N GLN A 303 14.25 4.20 10.65
CA GLN A 303 15.62 4.64 10.86
C GLN A 303 15.94 4.74 12.36
N ASN A 304 16.83 3.87 12.84
CA ASN A 304 17.36 3.92 14.20
C ASN A 304 18.41 5.04 14.34
N VAL A 305 17.99 6.19 14.86
CA VAL A 305 18.90 7.26 15.30
C VAL A 305 19.35 6.90 16.72
N SER A 306 20.56 6.38 16.90
CA SER A 306 21.02 6.01 18.25
C SER A 306 21.20 7.27 19.12
N GLY A 307 20.85 7.30 20.40
CA GLY A 307 20.28 6.24 21.23
C GLY A 307 19.44 6.81 22.36
N GLN A 308 18.16 6.43 22.40
CA GLN A 308 17.20 6.43 23.52
C GLN A 308 15.79 6.29 22.92
N GLU A 309 15.50 5.23 22.14
CA GLU A 309 14.09 4.94 21.81
C GLU A 309 13.79 3.43 21.74
N VAL A 310 14.79 2.59 21.42
CA VAL A 310 14.57 1.13 21.41
C VAL A 310 14.53 0.51 22.83
N SER A 311 15.18 1.12 23.82
CA SER A 311 15.10 0.66 25.23
C SER A 311 13.73 0.89 25.87
N ASP A 312 13.02 1.93 25.41
CA ASP A 312 11.77 2.36 26.02
C ASP A 312 10.57 1.65 25.38
N LEU A 313 10.75 1.08 24.19
CA LEU A 313 9.76 0.26 23.49
C LEU A 313 9.72 -1.21 23.95
N THR A 314 10.75 -1.69 24.64
CA THR A 314 10.82 -3.08 25.14
C THR A 314 10.55 -3.21 26.64
N THR A 315 10.36 -2.09 27.35
CA THR A 315 10.17 -2.06 28.81
C THR A 315 8.74 -1.74 29.26
N MET A 316 7.77 -1.60 28.35
CA MET A 316 6.34 -1.52 28.67
C MET A 316 5.59 -2.82 28.37
N SER A 317 6.05 -3.93 28.96
CA SER A 317 5.29 -5.18 29.06
C SER A 317 4.60 -5.29 30.41
#